data_AF-A0A4Y8IG12-F1
#
_entry.id   AF-A0A4Y8IG12-F1
#
_cell.length_a   1.000
_cell.length_b   1.000
_cell.length_c   1.000
_cell.angle_alpha   90.00
_cell.angle_beta   90.00
_cell.angle_gamma   90.00
#
_symmetry.space_group_name_H-M   'P 1'
#
loop_
_entity.id
_entity.type
_entity.pdbx_description
1 polymer ?
#
loop_
_entity_poly.entity_id
_entity_poly.type
_entity_poly.pdbx_seq_one_letter_code
_entity_poly.pdbx_strand_id
1 'polypeptide(L)'
;MRKILYMVLLSFVLGISFNSIRAQKNRELDQERLVNDIRIMEGIIDKLLTPSGNTFFSSESGSQGFYLPDYGVIFAVPVSKPFSESLFVLPRVARVLRVPRASGHDDGNDDSFRISFGFDESEEDKERTKRIEEKEKKELERISSKVRDFLGIYADAIGQLRERDKIAIYLFNSSNQSPEHLFYVLKKDIIEFRSGKIKSKTFKKRIKYSSLLKNDDMSSQIDIMAYVLNTSLNASKSGAYNFRMSDNGVNGLYLDGFGALFIVNRHQISSGSNFYVIESQLSYANEQLARIEDLDLFNSDRDLYSDKKAAKAIVSVRKKDRISARKKAMQKEMEEYRKSIEEYKLRFSTLIGNYGHTLRLVNDTEWIGVLTNWQNLNRHDHNSGRNNALIMKVLKRDVNRYNSGRISKEDFFKKIGYTEY
;
A
#
# COMPACT_ATOMS: atom_id res chain seq x y z
N MET A 1 40.68 -3.32 48.45
CA MET A 1 40.58 -2.17 47.51
C MET A 1 40.41 -2.55 46.03
N ARG A 2 41.05 -3.60 45.49
CA ARG A 2 40.86 -4.01 44.08
C ARG A 2 39.41 -4.34 43.65
N LYS A 3 38.58 -4.89 44.54
CA LYS A 3 37.17 -5.23 44.21
C LYS A 3 36.25 -4.02 44.02
N ILE A 4 36.55 -2.88 44.66
CA ILE A 4 35.76 -1.65 44.52
C ILE A 4 36.06 -0.97 43.17
N LEU A 5 37.31 -1.07 42.70
CA LEU A 5 37.71 -0.52 41.40
C LEU A 5 36.99 -1.20 40.22
N TYR A 6 36.78 -2.53 40.27
CA TYR A 6 36.08 -3.26 39.20
C TYR A 6 34.57 -2.97 39.16
N MET A 7 33.92 -2.69 40.29
CA MET A 7 32.49 -2.34 40.31
C MET A 7 32.22 -0.93 39.75
N VAL A 8 33.14 0.02 39.97
CA VAL A 8 33.03 1.37 39.41
C VAL A 8 33.29 1.34 37.90
N LEU A 9 34.24 0.53 37.42
CA LEU A 9 34.51 0.39 35.98
C LEU A 9 33.36 -0.30 35.23
N LEU A 10 32.71 -1.30 35.84
CA LEU A 10 31.56 -1.99 35.25
C LEU A 10 30.33 -1.08 35.15
N SER A 11 30.15 -0.16 36.12
CA SER A 11 29.07 0.83 36.10
C SER A 11 29.28 1.92 35.05
N PHE A 12 30.54 2.27 34.74
CA PHE A 12 30.87 3.28 33.73
C PHE A 12 30.69 2.75 32.29
N VAL A 13 30.98 1.46 32.05
CA VAL A 13 30.78 0.81 30.73
C VAL A 13 29.30 0.54 30.44
N LEU A 14 28.49 0.28 31.46
CA LEU A 14 27.03 0.11 31.31
C LEU A 14 26.28 1.45 31.23
N GLY A 15 26.81 2.54 31.80
CA GLY A 15 26.16 3.86 31.80
C GLY A 15 26.27 4.65 30.50
N ILE A 16 27.24 4.35 29.62
CA ILE A 16 27.50 5.14 28.40
C ILE A 16 26.86 4.52 27.14
N SER A 17 26.38 3.28 27.21
CA SER A 17 25.91 2.55 26.01
C SER A 17 24.40 2.69 25.70
N PHE A 18 23.59 3.29 26.58
CA PHE A 18 22.13 3.32 26.39
C PHE A 18 21.56 4.64 25.83
N ASN A 19 22.31 5.73 25.81
CA ASN A 19 21.80 7.02 25.33
C ASN A 19 22.01 7.27 23.83
N SER A 20 22.90 6.53 23.16
CA SER A 20 23.18 6.70 21.73
C SER A 20 22.13 6.03 20.81
N ILE A 21 21.26 5.17 21.34
CA ILE A 21 20.25 4.43 20.54
C ILE A 21 18.91 5.20 20.46
N ARG A 22 18.65 6.17 21.36
CA ARG A 22 17.39 6.95 21.33
C ARG A 22 17.41 8.17 20.41
N ALA A 23 18.58 8.67 20.00
CA ALA A 23 18.70 9.89 19.21
C ALA A 23 18.34 9.73 17.71
N GLN A 24 18.07 8.51 17.22
CA GLN A 24 17.68 8.25 15.83
C GLN A 24 16.17 8.07 15.62
N LYS A 25 15.34 8.24 16.65
CA LYS A 25 13.94 7.81 16.59
C LYS A 25 12.97 8.83 15.96
N ASN A 26 13.30 10.12 15.87
CA ASN A 26 12.39 11.14 15.34
C ASN A 26 13.10 12.11 14.37
N ARG A 27 13.60 11.62 13.22
CA ARG A 27 13.60 12.49 12.04
C ARG A 27 12.20 12.37 11.45
N GLU A 28 11.38 13.37 11.71
CA GLU A 28 10.10 13.52 11.01
C GLU A 28 10.42 13.61 9.52
N LEU A 29 9.89 12.68 8.73
CA LEU A 29 10.11 12.66 7.29
C LEU A 29 9.39 13.85 6.69
N ASP A 30 10.09 14.65 5.90
CA ASP A 30 9.45 15.63 5.04
C ASP A 30 8.72 14.87 3.93
N GLN A 31 7.41 14.71 4.12
CA GLN A 31 6.54 13.92 3.24
C GLN A 31 6.53 14.48 1.82
N GLU A 32 6.48 15.80 1.65
CA GLU A 32 6.44 16.44 0.34
C GLU A 32 7.74 16.16 -0.41
N ARG A 33 8.87 16.35 0.26
CA ARG A 33 10.18 16.02 -0.33
C ARG A 33 10.31 14.54 -0.65
N LEU A 34 9.84 13.64 0.22
CA LEU A 34 9.94 12.19 0.01
C LEU A 34 9.08 11.76 -1.20
N VAL A 35 7.86 12.29 -1.30
CA VAL A 35 6.98 12.05 -2.45
C VAL A 35 7.63 12.56 -3.74
N ASN A 36 8.26 13.74 -3.70
CA ASN A 36 8.99 14.26 -4.86
C ASN A 36 10.19 13.38 -5.25
N ASP A 37 11.00 12.94 -4.28
CA ASP A 37 12.11 12.01 -4.51
C ASP A 37 11.61 10.70 -5.16
N ILE A 38 10.50 10.14 -4.65
CA ILE A 38 9.87 8.93 -5.19
C ILE A 38 9.40 9.17 -6.63
N ARG A 39 8.70 10.27 -6.92
CA ARG A 39 8.22 10.60 -8.28
C ARG A 39 9.35 10.74 -9.29
N ILE A 40 10.47 11.35 -8.88
CA ILE A 40 11.67 11.44 -9.73
C ILE A 40 12.20 10.03 -10.03
N MET A 41 12.26 9.16 -9.01
CA MET A 41 12.71 7.78 -9.20
C MET A 41 11.77 6.96 -10.09
N GLU A 42 10.45 7.13 -9.98
CA GLU A 42 9.46 6.51 -10.90
C GLU A 42 9.80 6.84 -12.36
N GLY A 43 10.01 8.13 -12.68
CA GLY A 43 10.36 8.54 -14.04
C GLY A 43 11.72 7.99 -14.52
N ILE A 44 12.71 7.85 -13.63
CA ILE A 44 13.98 7.20 -13.96
C ILE A 44 13.78 5.71 -14.24
N ILE A 45 12.99 5.02 -13.42
CA ILE A 45 12.69 3.60 -13.58
C ILE A 45 11.96 3.36 -14.90
N ASP A 46 10.94 4.15 -15.22
CA ASP A 46 10.21 4.04 -16.48
C ASP A 46 11.15 4.19 -17.67
N LYS A 47 12.02 5.22 -17.66
CA LYS A 47 13.02 5.41 -18.71
C LYS A 47 14.00 4.25 -18.84
N LEU A 48 14.38 3.61 -17.73
CA LEU A 48 15.33 2.51 -17.73
C LEU A 48 14.69 1.17 -18.14
N LEU A 49 13.51 0.86 -17.59
CA LEU A 49 12.90 -0.48 -17.66
C LEU A 49 11.84 -0.61 -18.76
N THR A 50 11.14 0.46 -19.14
CA THR A 50 10.05 0.46 -20.14
C THR A 50 10.36 1.39 -21.34
N PRO A 51 11.41 1.13 -22.14
CA PRO A 51 11.88 2.04 -23.20
C PRO A 51 10.97 2.18 -24.43
N SER A 52 9.79 1.53 -24.46
CA SER A 52 8.84 1.62 -25.58
C SER A 52 7.68 2.55 -25.25
N GLY A 53 7.84 3.84 -25.56
CA GLY A 53 6.73 4.80 -25.67
C GLY A 53 7.04 6.18 -25.08
N ASN A 54 7.17 7.18 -25.95
CA ASN A 54 7.18 8.60 -25.57
C ASN A 54 5.91 8.98 -24.81
N THR A 55 5.91 8.95 -23.49
CA THR A 55 4.96 9.70 -22.68
C THR A 55 5.65 10.18 -21.40
N PHE A 56 6.27 11.36 -21.51
CA PHE A 56 6.81 12.08 -20.35
C PHE A 56 5.73 12.45 -19.30
N PHE A 57 4.43 12.29 -19.62
CA PHE A 57 3.29 12.58 -18.74
C PHE A 57 2.03 11.75 -19.08
N SER A 58 2.03 10.43 -18.89
CA SER A 58 0.77 9.64 -18.88
C SER A 58 0.57 8.93 -17.54
N SER A 59 -0.33 9.46 -16.73
CA SER A 59 -0.54 9.16 -15.31
C SER A 59 -1.29 7.84 -15.01
N GLU A 60 -1.32 6.86 -15.90
CA GLU A 60 -2.20 5.67 -15.69
C GLU A 60 -1.56 4.29 -15.86
N SER A 61 -0.29 4.17 -16.26
CA SER A 61 0.35 2.85 -16.47
C SER A 61 1.86 2.75 -16.19
N GLY A 62 2.46 3.77 -15.56
CA GLY A 62 3.89 3.80 -15.23
C GLY A 62 4.24 3.10 -13.90
N SER A 63 5.53 3.14 -13.55
CA SER A 63 6.02 2.67 -12.26
C SER A 63 5.42 3.49 -11.12
N GLN A 64 5.05 2.84 -10.02
CA GLN A 64 4.48 3.47 -8.84
C GLN A 64 5.32 3.16 -7.60
N GLY A 65 5.80 4.20 -6.92
CA GLY A 65 6.58 4.12 -5.71
C GLY A 65 5.75 4.46 -4.48
N PHE A 66 6.03 3.77 -3.37
CA PHE A 66 5.49 4.13 -2.07
C PHE A 66 6.50 3.87 -0.95
N TYR A 67 6.39 4.66 0.12
CA TYR A 67 7.15 4.44 1.33
C TYR A 67 6.37 3.55 2.29
N LEU A 68 6.98 2.46 2.72
CA LEU A 68 6.47 1.54 3.72
C LEU A 68 7.26 1.71 5.03
N PRO A 69 6.65 2.21 6.12
CA PRO A 69 7.33 2.44 7.39
C PRO A 69 7.97 1.17 7.94
N ASP A 70 9.25 1.27 8.32
CA ASP A 70 10.12 0.19 8.79
C ASP A 70 10.56 -0.84 7.75
N TYR A 71 10.20 -0.63 6.48
CA TYR A 71 10.77 -1.35 5.36
C TYR A 71 11.61 -0.44 4.47
N GLY A 72 11.07 0.72 4.05
CA GLY A 72 11.72 1.62 3.10
C GLY A 72 10.83 1.90 1.88
N VAL A 73 11.41 2.07 0.69
CA VAL A 73 10.65 2.41 -0.53
C VAL A 73 10.48 1.18 -1.40
N ILE A 74 9.27 1.01 -1.95
CA ILE A 74 8.93 -0.05 -2.89
C ILE A 74 8.44 0.60 -4.17
N PHE A 75 9.03 0.23 -5.30
CA PHE A 75 8.58 0.61 -6.64
C PHE A 75 7.91 -0.58 -7.32
N ALA A 76 6.61 -0.49 -7.55
CA ALA A 76 5.86 -1.40 -8.39
C ALA A 76 6.02 -1.00 -9.87
N VAL A 77 6.59 -1.90 -10.67
CA VAL A 77 6.91 -1.65 -12.07
C VAL A 77 6.15 -2.65 -12.94
N PRO A 78 5.23 -2.16 -13.78
CA PRO A 78 4.57 -3.02 -14.76
C PRO A 78 5.59 -3.43 -15.84
N VAL A 79 5.68 -4.72 -16.11
CA VAL A 79 6.46 -5.24 -17.24
C VAL A 79 5.50 -5.78 -18.30
N SER A 80 5.52 -5.17 -19.49
CA SER A 80 4.67 -5.59 -20.61
C SER A 80 5.24 -6.85 -21.27
N LYS A 81 4.56 -7.99 -21.10
CA LYS A 81 4.78 -9.24 -21.86
C LYS A 81 6.24 -9.79 -21.98
N PRO A 82 7.14 -9.79 -20.97
CA PRO A 82 8.37 -10.59 -21.08
C PRO A 82 8.20 -12.03 -20.56
N PHE A 83 7.22 -12.28 -19.69
CA PHE A 83 6.98 -13.55 -19.00
C PHE A 83 5.60 -14.04 -19.41
N SER A 84 5.55 -15.10 -20.20
CA SER A 84 4.32 -15.54 -20.84
C SER A 84 3.50 -16.43 -19.92
N GLU A 85 2.18 -16.41 -20.12
CA GLU A 85 1.18 -17.25 -19.46
C GLU A 85 1.35 -18.78 -19.68
N SER A 86 2.47 -19.26 -20.22
CA SER A 86 2.61 -20.63 -20.73
C SER A 86 3.13 -21.67 -19.72
N LEU A 87 3.53 -21.30 -18.51
CA LEU A 87 3.84 -22.27 -17.44
C LEU A 87 2.61 -22.64 -16.58
N PHE A 88 1.42 -22.13 -16.91
CA PHE A 88 0.16 -22.57 -16.32
C PHE A 88 -0.49 -23.77 -17.03
N VAL A 89 0.31 -24.64 -17.65
CA VAL A 89 -0.03 -26.08 -17.64
C VAL A 89 0.53 -26.64 -16.32
N LEU A 90 -0.07 -26.22 -15.21
CA LEU A 90 0.02 -27.03 -13.99
C LEU A 90 -0.56 -28.41 -14.36
N PRO A 91 0.09 -29.54 -14.03
CA PRO A 91 -0.65 -30.77 -13.86
C PRO A 91 -1.72 -30.45 -12.82
N ARG A 92 -2.98 -30.40 -13.28
CA ARG A 92 -4.16 -30.18 -12.46
C ARG A 92 -4.31 -31.34 -11.48
N VAL A 93 -3.55 -31.32 -10.39
CA VAL A 93 -3.90 -32.08 -9.20
C VAL A 93 -4.86 -31.19 -8.40
N ALA A 94 -6.14 -31.41 -8.67
CA ALA A 94 -7.29 -31.03 -7.86
C ALA A 94 -7.48 -29.54 -7.52
N ARG A 95 -8.03 -28.77 -8.48
CA ARG A 95 -9.07 -27.77 -8.13
C ARG A 95 -10.44 -28.41 -8.30
N VAL A 96 -10.87 -29.11 -7.26
CA VAL A 96 -12.28 -29.30 -6.92
C VAL A 96 -12.47 -28.35 -5.72
N LEU A 97 -13.33 -27.33 -5.71
CA LEU A 97 -14.77 -27.33 -5.95
C LEU A 97 -15.20 -25.91 -6.37
N ARG A 98 -15.80 -25.77 -7.55
CA ARG A 98 -16.86 -24.76 -7.74
C ARG A 98 -18.10 -25.39 -7.10
N VAL A 99 -18.56 -24.88 -5.97
CA VAL A 99 -19.91 -25.18 -5.48
C VAL A 99 -20.85 -24.29 -6.29
N PRO A 100 -21.74 -24.84 -7.13
CA PRO A 100 -22.75 -24.03 -7.78
C PRO A 100 -23.61 -23.36 -6.71
N ARG A 101 -23.80 -22.05 -6.81
CA ARG A 101 -24.93 -21.40 -6.15
C ARG A 101 -26.17 -21.97 -6.81
N ALA A 102 -27.00 -22.67 -6.05
CA ALA A 102 -28.38 -22.91 -6.43
C ALA A 102 -29.12 -21.56 -6.44
N SER A 103 -29.00 -20.82 -7.54
CA SER A 103 -30.00 -19.85 -7.93
C SER A 103 -30.82 -20.52 -9.01
N GLY A 104 -31.99 -21.03 -8.63
CA GLY A 104 -32.93 -21.61 -9.56
C GLY A 104 -33.34 -20.55 -10.58
N HIS A 105 -32.89 -20.74 -11.81
CA HIS A 105 -33.64 -20.44 -13.01
C HIS A 105 -33.19 -21.46 -14.05
N ASP A 106 -34.16 -22.27 -14.42
CA ASP A 106 -34.07 -23.41 -15.32
C ASP A 106 -34.10 -22.85 -16.74
N ASP A 107 -32.93 -22.64 -17.34
CA ASP A 107 -32.81 -22.42 -18.79
C ASP A 107 -31.83 -23.47 -19.32
N GLY A 108 -32.41 -24.45 -20.01
CA GLY A 108 -31.77 -25.65 -20.52
C GLY A 108 -30.70 -25.37 -21.56
N ASN A 109 -29.49 -25.05 -21.08
CA ASN A 109 -28.28 -25.17 -21.86
C ASN A 109 -27.41 -26.25 -21.24
N ASP A 110 -27.13 -27.30 -22.04
CA ASP A 110 -26.28 -28.43 -21.72
C ASP A 110 -24.92 -27.97 -21.14
N ASP A 111 -24.81 -28.01 -19.81
CA ASP A 111 -23.54 -27.98 -19.07
C ASP A 111 -22.81 -29.32 -19.29
N SER A 112 -22.35 -29.55 -20.53
CA SER A 112 -21.48 -30.67 -20.84
C SER A 112 -20.07 -30.40 -20.29
N PHE A 113 -19.81 -30.97 -19.12
CA PHE A 113 -18.49 -31.04 -18.50
C PHE A 113 -17.48 -31.68 -19.45
N ARG A 114 -16.61 -30.88 -20.08
CA ARG A 114 -15.41 -31.39 -20.77
C ARG A 114 -14.24 -31.48 -19.80
N ILE A 115 -14.04 -32.66 -19.23
CA ILE A 115 -12.80 -33.03 -18.55
C ILE A 115 -11.77 -33.39 -19.64
N SER A 116 -10.88 -32.46 -19.98
CA SER A 116 -9.73 -32.75 -20.83
C SER A 116 -8.61 -33.35 -19.97
N PHE A 117 -8.31 -34.63 -20.15
CA PHE A 117 -7.09 -35.25 -19.63
C PHE A 117 -5.93 -34.88 -20.56
N GLY A 118 -4.86 -34.30 -20.01
CA GLY A 118 -3.66 -33.98 -20.77
C GLY A 118 -2.92 -35.25 -21.15
N PHE A 119 -2.67 -35.42 -22.45
CA PHE A 119 -1.80 -36.44 -23.03
C PHE A 119 -0.32 -36.07 -22.79
N ASP A 120 0.57 -37.07 -22.85
CA ASP A 120 2.03 -36.92 -22.79
C ASP A 120 2.51 -35.74 -23.65
N GLU A 121 3.33 -34.87 -23.05
CA GLU A 121 3.98 -33.76 -23.76
C GLU A 121 4.76 -34.29 -24.95
N SER A 122 4.41 -33.84 -26.16
CA SER A 122 5.18 -34.16 -27.35
C SER A 122 6.62 -33.60 -27.24
N GLU A 123 7.59 -34.22 -27.91
CA GLU A 123 8.96 -33.68 -27.95
C GLU A 123 9.00 -32.26 -28.55
N GLU A 124 8.04 -31.92 -29.42
CA GLU A 124 7.87 -30.59 -29.99
C GLU A 124 7.40 -29.55 -28.94
N ASP A 125 6.54 -29.96 -27.99
CA ASP A 125 6.12 -29.13 -26.86
C ASP A 125 7.29 -28.88 -25.88
N LYS A 126 8.10 -29.91 -25.62
CA LYS A 126 9.29 -29.78 -24.75
C LYS A 126 10.32 -28.81 -25.34
N GLU A 127 10.56 -28.88 -26.65
CA GLU A 127 11.50 -27.99 -27.31
C GLU A 127 10.98 -26.54 -27.36
N ARG A 128 9.67 -26.35 -27.57
CA ARG A 128 9.02 -25.04 -27.50
C ARG A 128 9.14 -24.42 -26.10
N THR A 129 8.90 -25.20 -25.04
CA THR A 129 9.03 -24.75 -23.65
C THR A 129 10.45 -24.29 -23.33
N LYS A 130 11.47 -25.06 -23.72
CA LYS A 130 12.88 -24.66 -23.53
C LYS A 130 13.23 -23.33 -24.21
N ARG A 131 12.76 -23.11 -25.44
CA ARG A 131 12.99 -21.84 -26.16
C ARG A 131 12.33 -20.64 -25.46
N ILE A 132 11.14 -20.85 -24.88
CA ILE A 132 10.44 -19.82 -24.10
C ILE A 132 11.21 -19.53 -22.81
N GLU A 133 11.60 -20.54 -22.05
CA GLU A 133 12.38 -20.39 -20.81
C GLU A 133 13.70 -19.66 -21.05
N GLU A 134 14.42 -19.98 -22.14
CA GLU A 134 15.66 -19.28 -22.49
C GLU A 134 15.42 -17.80 -22.82
N LYS A 135 14.32 -17.48 -23.50
CA LYS A 135 13.95 -16.10 -23.83
C LYS A 135 13.57 -15.31 -22.58
N GLU A 136 12.77 -15.90 -21.70
CA GLU A 136 12.39 -15.31 -20.41
C GLU A 136 13.60 -15.07 -19.52
N LYS A 137 14.53 -16.03 -19.48
CA LYS A 137 15.79 -15.88 -18.74
C LYS A 137 16.64 -14.73 -19.29
N LYS A 138 16.79 -14.61 -20.61
CA LYS A 138 17.55 -13.51 -21.24
C LYS A 138 16.92 -12.14 -20.96
N GLU A 139 15.58 -12.04 -21.04
CA GLU A 139 14.89 -10.80 -20.70
C GLU A 139 15.01 -10.48 -19.20
N LEU A 140 14.87 -11.46 -18.32
CA LEU A 140 15.08 -11.27 -16.89
C LEU A 140 16.51 -10.83 -16.58
N GLU A 141 17.53 -11.37 -17.24
CA GLU A 141 18.92 -10.95 -17.09
C GLU A 141 19.12 -9.50 -17.54
N ARG A 142 18.51 -9.11 -18.67
CA ARG A 142 18.53 -7.72 -19.18
C ARG A 142 17.86 -6.75 -18.20
N ILE A 143 16.66 -7.09 -17.72
CA ILE A 143 15.92 -6.29 -16.73
C ILE A 143 16.69 -6.23 -15.40
N SER A 144 17.20 -7.37 -14.93
CA SER A 144 18.01 -7.46 -13.70
C SER A 144 19.24 -6.56 -13.77
N SER A 145 19.90 -6.47 -14.93
CA SER A 145 21.03 -5.56 -15.12
C SER A 145 20.60 -4.11 -14.92
N LYS A 146 19.51 -3.69 -15.58
CA LYS A 146 18.99 -2.32 -15.48
C LYS A 146 18.50 -1.97 -14.07
N VAL A 147 17.87 -2.92 -13.37
CA VAL A 147 17.47 -2.78 -11.96
C VAL A 147 18.69 -2.56 -11.08
N ARG A 148 19.79 -3.32 -11.30
CA ARG A 148 21.05 -3.13 -10.56
C ARG A 148 21.68 -1.76 -10.83
N ASP A 149 21.63 -1.29 -12.07
CA ASP A 149 22.13 0.04 -12.44
C ASP A 149 21.28 1.13 -11.79
N PHE A 150 19.95 0.97 -11.78
CA PHE A 150 19.06 1.86 -11.04
C PHE A 150 19.46 1.97 -9.55
N LEU A 151 19.54 0.82 -8.87
CA LEU A 151 19.84 0.75 -7.45
C LEU A 151 21.23 1.29 -7.11
N GLY A 152 22.22 1.11 -7.99
CA GLY A 152 23.59 1.56 -7.76
C GLY A 152 23.84 3.03 -8.10
N ILE A 153 23.12 3.59 -9.08
CA ILE A 153 23.41 4.92 -9.62
C ILE A 153 22.44 5.96 -9.09
N TYR A 154 21.13 5.66 -9.07
CA TYR A 154 20.08 6.65 -8.87
C TYR A 154 19.40 6.55 -7.50
N ALA A 155 19.23 5.34 -6.98
CA ALA A 155 18.44 5.12 -5.76
C ALA A 155 18.99 5.81 -4.49
N ASP A 156 20.26 6.24 -4.51
CA ASP A 156 20.82 7.03 -3.41
C ASP A 156 20.18 8.42 -3.27
N ALA A 157 19.58 8.95 -4.34
CA ALA A 157 18.95 10.26 -4.36
C ALA A 157 17.75 10.37 -3.41
N ILE A 158 17.14 9.25 -3.00
CA ILE A 158 16.14 9.24 -1.92
C ILE A 158 16.87 9.46 -0.58
N GLY A 159 17.11 10.73 -0.25
CA GLY A 159 18.03 11.13 0.82
C GLY A 159 17.48 10.98 2.24
N GLN A 160 16.17 10.82 2.38
CA GLN A 160 15.50 10.76 3.68
C GLN A 160 15.45 9.35 4.29
N LEU A 161 15.85 8.32 3.54
CA LEU A 161 15.85 6.94 4.01
C LEU A 161 16.95 6.67 5.04
N ARG A 162 16.62 5.88 6.05
CA ARG A 162 17.56 5.42 7.06
C ARG A 162 18.45 4.33 6.45
N GLU A 163 19.65 4.15 6.98
CA GLU A 163 20.58 3.11 6.52
C GLU A 163 19.99 1.69 6.55
N ARG A 164 19.07 1.43 7.48
CA ARG A 164 18.36 0.15 7.63
C ARG A 164 17.20 -0.03 6.67
N ASP A 165 16.73 1.05 6.04
CA ASP A 165 15.62 0.98 5.12
C ASP A 165 16.09 0.35 3.80
N LYS A 166 15.21 -0.38 3.14
CA LYS A 166 15.40 -1.04 1.86
C LYS A 166 14.87 -0.17 0.73
N ILE A 167 15.47 -0.30 -0.44
CA ILE A 167 14.88 0.16 -1.69
C ILE A 167 14.60 -1.07 -2.51
N ALA A 168 13.31 -1.30 -2.81
CA ALA A 168 12.83 -2.48 -3.48
C ALA A 168 12.19 -2.13 -4.83
N ILE A 169 12.42 -2.98 -5.83
CA ILE A 169 11.76 -2.96 -7.13
C ILE A 169 10.97 -4.25 -7.27
N TYR A 170 9.66 -4.08 -7.40
CA TYR A 170 8.67 -5.11 -7.56
C TYR A 170 8.21 -5.11 -9.02
N LEU A 171 8.55 -6.17 -9.76
CA LEU A 171 8.10 -6.34 -11.14
C LEU A 171 6.83 -7.19 -11.14
N PHE A 172 5.79 -6.68 -11.80
CA PHE A 172 4.53 -7.38 -11.94
C PHE A 172 4.07 -7.41 -13.38
N ASN A 173 3.35 -8.48 -13.72
CA ASN A 173 2.79 -8.64 -15.04
C ASN A 173 1.57 -7.75 -15.21
N SER A 174 1.62 -6.86 -16.20
CA SER A 174 0.56 -5.87 -16.42
C SER A 174 -0.79 -6.51 -16.74
N SER A 175 -0.83 -7.74 -17.27
CA SER A 175 -2.06 -8.39 -17.73
C SER A 175 -2.90 -8.97 -16.58
N ASN A 176 -2.24 -9.56 -15.59
CA ASN A 176 -2.91 -10.24 -14.46
C ASN A 176 -2.55 -9.61 -13.09
N GLN A 177 -1.77 -8.53 -13.09
CA GLN A 177 -1.25 -7.83 -11.92
C GLN A 177 -0.49 -8.72 -10.93
N SER A 178 -0.03 -9.90 -11.38
CA SER A 178 0.59 -10.88 -10.51
C SER A 178 2.05 -10.54 -10.22
N PRO A 179 2.48 -10.72 -8.96
CA PRO A 179 3.88 -10.61 -8.56
C PRO A 179 4.78 -11.59 -9.30
N GLU A 180 5.85 -11.11 -9.94
CA GLU A 180 6.80 -12.02 -10.59
C GLU A 180 8.18 -11.97 -9.94
N HIS A 181 8.73 -10.77 -9.75
CA HIS A 181 10.10 -10.60 -9.30
C HIS A 181 10.24 -9.48 -8.29
N LEU A 182 11.04 -9.70 -7.26
CA LEU A 182 11.39 -8.70 -6.26
C LEU A 182 12.90 -8.54 -6.15
N PHE A 183 13.39 -7.33 -6.39
CA PHE A 183 14.77 -6.94 -6.13
C PHE A 183 14.80 -5.99 -4.95
N TYR A 184 15.75 -6.13 -4.04
CA TYR A 184 15.92 -5.14 -2.97
C TYR A 184 17.36 -5.04 -2.47
N VAL A 185 17.68 -3.90 -1.89
CA VAL A 185 18.99 -3.62 -1.28
C VAL A 185 18.83 -2.67 -0.10
N LEU A 186 19.70 -2.77 0.90
CA LEU A 186 19.72 -1.82 2.02
C LEU A 186 20.29 -0.47 1.57
N LYS A 187 19.72 0.62 2.07
CA LYS A 187 20.26 1.97 1.88
C LYS A 187 21.72 2.06 2.33
N LYS A 188 22.09 1.38 3.42
CA LYS A 188 23.48 1.23 3.86
C LYS A 188 24.40 0.71 2.76
N ASP A 189 24.01 -0.37 2.07
CA ASP A 189 24.83 -0.99 1.03
C ASP A 189 24.99 -0.04 -0.18
N ILE A 190 23.95 0.74 -0.50
CA ILE A 190 24.04 1.80 -1.53
C ILE A 190 25.05 2.86 -1.10
N ILE A 191 24.95 3.38 0.13
CA ILE A 191 25.87 4.40 0.65
C ILE A 191 27.33 3.89 0.65
N GLU A 192 27.54 2.64 1.09
CA GLU A 192 28.87 2.00 1.07
C GLU A 192 29.41 1.84 -0.36
N PHE A 193 28.55 1.53 -1.33
CA PHE A 193 28.95 1.42 -2.72
C PHE A 193 29.29 2.80 -3.31
N ARG A 194 28.45 3.81 -3.10
CA ARG A 194 28.61 5.18 -3.59
C ARG A 194 29.85 5.86 -3.01
N SER A 195 30.18 5.57 -1.76
CA SER A 195 31.40 6.05 -1.10
C SER A 195 32.66 5.25 -1.45
N GLY A 196 32.56 4.21 -2.28
CA GLY A 196 33.68 3.36 -2.68
C GLY A 196 34.15 2.36 -1.62
N LYS A 197 33.47 2.26 -0.47
CA LYS A 197 33.78 1.29 0.60
C LYS A 197 33.60 -0.15 0.13
N ILE A 198 32.62 -0.41 -0.74
CA ILE A 198 32.44 -1.71 -1.40
C ILE A 198 32.56 -1.59 -2.92
N LYS A 199 33.16 -2.59 -3.55
CA LYS A 199 33.30 -2.66 -5.01
C LYS A 199 31.99 -3.12 -5.68
N SER A 200 31.83 -2.81 -6.97
CA SER A 200 30.66 -3.19 -7.78
C SER A 200 30.29 -4.68 -7.67
N LYS A 201 31.27 -5.59 -7.72
CA LYS A 201 31.02 -7.05 -7.57
C LYS A 201 30.41 -7.40 -6.22
N THR A 202 30.83 -6.74 -5.15
CA THR A 202 30.29 -6.94 -3.80
C THR A 202 28.89 -6.34 -3.70
N PHE A 203 28.69 -5.12 -4.20
CA PHE A 203 27.38 -4.47 -4.23
C PHE A 203 26.34 -5.29 -4.99
N LYS A 204 26.68 -5.82 -6.17
CA LYS A 204 25.78 -6.71 -6.95
C LYS A 204 25.37 -7.96 -6.19
N LYS A 205 26.19 -8.47 -5.26
CA LYS A 205 25.85 -9.59 -4.37
C LYS A 205 24.98 -9.18 -3.17
N ARG A 206 25.02 -7.91 -2.78
CA ARG A 206 24.16 -7.34 -1.72
C ARG A 206 22.73 -7.12 -2.20
N ILE A 207 22.55 -6.84 -3.49
CA ILE A 207 21.22 -6.80 -4.12
C ILE A 207 20.63 -8.21 -4.07
N LYS A 208 19.52 -8.35 -3.36
CA LYS A 208 18.76 -9.58 -3.23
C LYS A 208 17.72 -9.67 -4.34
N TYR A 209 17.40 -10.90 -4.72
CA TYR A 209 16.42 -11.24 -5.73
C TYR A 209 15.55 -12.38 -5.22
N SER A 210 14.24 -12.24 -5.38
CA SER A 210 13.24 -13.29 -5.12
C SER A 210 12.30 -13.43 -6.31
N SER A 211 11.98 -14.67 -6.67
CA SER A 211 10.97 -15.01 -7.67
C SER A 211 9.68 -15.34 -6.94
N LEU A 212 8.62 -14.55 -7.15
CA LEU A 212 7.37 -14.64 -6.41
C LEU A 212 6.37 -15.63 -7.02
N LEU A 213 6.60 -16.10 -8.26
CA LEU A 213 5.78 -17.11 -8.94
C LEU A 213 6.07 -18.57 -8.54
N LYS A 214 7.03 -18.83 -7.65
CA LYS A 214 7.28 -20.21 -7.23
C LYS A 214 6.16 -20.63 -6.28
N ASN A 215 5.45 -21.72 -6.63
CA ASN A 215 4.54 -22.45 -5.74
C ASN A 215 5.33 -23.03 -4.56
N ASP A 216 5.75 -22.17 -3.65
CA ASP A 216 6.27 -22.55 -2.35
C ASP A 216 5.18 -22.39 -1.28
N ASP A 217 5.44 -22.98 -0.13
CA ASP A 217 4.50 -22.97 1.00
C ASP A 217 4.18 -21.54 1.47
N MET A 218 5.08 -20.57 1.24
CA MET A 218 4.87 -19.17 1.60
C MET A 218 3.85 -18.52 0.67
N SER A 219 4.05 -18.61 -0.65
CA SER A 219 3.12 -18.08 -1.64
C SER A 219 1.71 -18.64 -1.41
N SER A 220 1.61 -19.94 -1.14
CA SER A 220 0.33 -20.61 -0.85
C SER A 220 -0.37 -20.03 0.38
N GLN A 221 0.37 -19.79 1.48
CA GLN A 221 -0.19 -19.18 2.69
C GLN A 221 -0.64 -17.73 2.47
N ILE A 222 0.14 -16.97 1.70
CA ILE A 222 -0.18 -15.59 1.32
C ILE A 222 -1.44 -15.55 0.47
N ASP A 223 -1.55 -16.40 -0.55
CA ASP A 223 -2.73 -16.44 -1.44
C ASP A 223 -4.01 -16.84 -0.69
N ILE A 224 -3.92 -17.82 0.22
CA ILE A 224 -5.05 -18.21 1.07
C ILE A 224 -5.48 -17.04 1.96
N MET A 225 -4.54 -16.33 2.59
CA MET A 225 -4.87 -15.17 3.41
C MET A 225 -5.46 -14.02 2.57
N ALA A 226 -4.92 -13.77 1.37
CA ALA A 226 -5.46 -12.79 0.44
C ALA A 226 -6.91 -13.13 0.05
N TYR A 227 -7.22 -14.41 -0.19
CA TYR A 227 -8.58 -14.87 -0.43
C TYR A 227 -9.51 -14.67 0.77
N VAL A 228 -9.04 -14.96 1.99
CA VAL A 228 -9.79 -14.72 3.24
C VAL A 228 -10.09 -13.22 3.39
N LEU A 229 -9.08 -12.36 3.23
CA LEU A 229 -9.23 -10.90 3.22
C LEU A 229 -10.23 -10.45 2.15
N ASN A 230 -10.09 -10.95 0.92
CA ASN A 230 -10.96 -10.60 -0.19
C ASN A 230 -12.43 -10.95 0.12
N THR A 231 -12.68 -12.15 0.61
CA THR A 231 -14.02 -12.66 0.93
C THR A 231 -14.63 -11.91 2.10
N SER A 232 -13.89 -11.73 3.20
CA SER A 232 -14.41 -11.15 4.43
C SER A 232 -14.59 -9.63 4.34
N LEU A 233 -13.70 -8.91 3.64
CA LEU A 233 -13.82 -7.46 3.49
C LEU A 233 -14.87 -7.07 2.45
N ASN A 234 -15.18 -7.94 1.47
CA ASN A 234 -16.26 -7.70 0.48
C ASN A 234 -17.67 -8.03 0.97
N ALA A 235 -17.81 -8.79 2.06
CA ALA A 235 -19.11 -9.30 2.50
C ALA A 235 -20.07 -8.21 3.04
N SER A 236 -19.66 -6.95 3.16
CA SER A 236 -20.43 -5.94 3.89
C SER A 236 -20.86 -4.74 3.06
N LYS A 237 -22.18 -4.58 2.94
CA LYS A 237 -22.86 -3.42 2.37
C LYS A 237 -23.42 -2.46 3.42
N SER A 238 -22.99 -2.55 4.69
CA SER A 238 -23.54 -1.74 5.77
C SER A 238 -22.74 -0.44 5.94
N GLY A 239 -23.39 0.70 5.68
CA GLY A 239 -22.84 2.04 5.93
C GLY A 239 -23.28 3.06 4.89
N ALA A 240 -23.19 4.35 5.22
CA ALA A 240 -23.37 5.43 4.24
C ALA A 240 -22.26 5.36 3.17
N TYR A 241 -21.02 5.07 3.57
CA TYR A 241 -19.88 4.89 2.67
C TYR A 241 -19.63 3.41 2.38
N ASN A 242 -19.95 2.97 1.17
CA ASN A 242 -19.70 1.61 0.73
C ASN A 242 -18.37 1.52 -0.01
N PHE A 243 -17.40 0.86 0.61
CA PHE A 243 -16.15 0.51 -0.05
C PHE A 243 -16.33 -0.84 -0.76
N ARG A 244 -16.42 -0.82 -2.09
CA ARG A 244 -16.46 -2.05 -2.89
C ARG A 244 -15.06 -2.36 -3.39
N MET A 245 -14.68 -3.61 -3.31
CA MET A 245 -13.48 -4.11 -3.98
C MET A 245 -13.89 -4.72 -5.31
N SER A 246 -13.00 -4.68 -6.31
CA SER A 246 -13.14 -5.55 -7.47
C SER A 246 -13.10 -7.03 -7.06
N ASP A 247 -13.59 -7.91 -7.93
CA ASP A 247 -13.31 -9.34 -7.78
C ASP A 247 -11.78 -9.53 -7.80
N ASN A 248 -11.23 -10.28 -6.84
CA ASN A 248 -9.79 -10.41 -6.56
C ASN A 248 -9.06 -9.09 -6.20
N GLY A 249 -9.72 -8.11 -5.58
CA GLY A 249 -9.06 -6.85 -5.24
C GLY A 249 -8.12 -6.90 -4.02
N VAL A 250 -7.72 -8.09 -3.55
CA VAL A 250 -6.64 -8.25 -2.56
C VAL A 250 -5.50 -9.05 -3.17
N ASN A 251 -4.33 -8.43 -3.25
CA ASN A 251 -3.09 -9.09 -3.64
C ASN A 251 -2.19 -9.24 -2.42
N GLY A 252 -1.58 -10.40 -2.23
CA GLY A 252 -0.63 -10.66 -1.15
C GLY A 252 0.79 -10.77 -1.68
N LEU A 253 1.77 -10.34 -0.87
CA LEU A 253 3.19 -10.55 -1.17
C LEU A 253 3.98 -10.69 0.13
N TYR A 254 5.02 -11.53 0.10
CA TYR A 254 5.98 -11.65 1.19
C TYR A 254 7.21 -10.78 0.92
N LEU A 255 7.52 -9.89 1.85
CA LEU A 255 8.69 -9.02 1.83
C LEU A 255 9.70 -9.52 2.87
N ASP A 256 10.85 -10.00 2.42
CA ASP A 256 11.92 -10.43 3.33
C ASP A 256 12.23 -9.37 4.40
N GLY A 257 12.23 -9.76 5.68
CA GLY A 257 12.51 -8.90 6.82
C GLY A 257 11.38 -7.93 7.19
N PHE A 258 10.33 -7.82 6.38
CA PHE A 258 9.09 -7.15 6.77
C PHE A 258 7.98 -8.14 7.08
N GLY A 259 7.83 -9.24 6.35
CA GLY A 259 6.75 -10.22 6.50
C GLY A 259 5.71 -10.15 5.39
N ALA A 260 4.45 -10.41 5.71
CA ALA A 260 3.36 -10.42 4.75
C ALA A 260 2.78 -9.00 4.55
N LEU A 261 2.62 -8.57 3.30
CA LEU A 261 1.92 -7.35 2.93
C LEU A 261 0.75 -7.70 2.00
N PHE A 262 -0.45 -7.26 2.35
CA PHE A 262 -1.62 -7.37 1.47
C PHE A 262 -2.04 -6.00 0.97
N ILE A 263 -2.24 -5.89 -0.32
CA ILE A 263 -2.66 -4.67 -1.00
C ILE A 263 -4.13 -4.84 -1.37
N VAL A 264 -4.96 -3.97 -0.83
CA VAL A 264 -6.41 -3.97 -1.00
C VAL A 264 -6.79 -2.78 -1.88
N ASN A 265 -7.21 -3.07 -3.11
CA ASN A 265 -7.65 -2.05 -4.05
C ASN A 265 -9.16 -1.83 -3.89
N ARG A 266 -9.59 -0.69 -3.33
CA ARG A 266 -11.02 -0.41 -3.15
C ARG A 266 -11.48 0.80 -3.95
N HIS A 267 -12.66 0.64 -4.53
CA HIS A 267 -13.45 1.73 -5.07
C HIS A 267 -14.44 2.20 -4.01
N GLN A 268 -14.48 3.50 -3.78
CA GLN A 268 -15.54 4.13 -3.01
C GLN A 268 -16.79 4.19 -3.89
N ILE A 269 -17.82 3.40 -3.56
CA ILE A 269 -19.12 3.48 -4.21
C ILE A 269 -19.91 4.58 -3.52
N SER A 270 -20.32 5.54 -4.34
CA SER A 270 -20.90 6.82 -3.95
C SER A 270 -22.09 6.71 -3.01
N SER A 271 -22.01 7.48 -1.92
CA SER A 271 -23.13 8.31 -1.45
C SER A 271 -22.69 9.72 -1.02
N GLY A 272 -21.37 10.04 -1.05
CA GLY A 272 -20.84 11.32 -0.58
C GLY A 272 -19.49 11.70 -1.23
N SER A 273 -19.05 12.91 -0.95
CA SER A 273 -17.79 13.52 -1.36
C SER A 273 -16.58 12.77 -0.76
N ASN A 274 -15.40 12.89 -1.38
CA ASN A 274 -14.14 12.37 -0.84
C ASN A 274 -13.76 13.14 0.45
N PHE A 275 -13.08 12.52 1.43
CA PHE A 275 -12.55 13.16 2.64
C PHE A 275 -11.92 14.53 2.36
N TYR A 276 -10.99 14.61 1.39
CA TYR A 276 -10.33 15.87 1.03
C TYR A 276 -11.28 16.90 0.41
N VAL A 277 -12.29 16.45 -0.32
CA VAL A 277 -13.34 17.34 -0.85
C VAL A 277 -14.19 17.88 0.29
N ILE A 278 -14.54 17.05 1.27
CA ILE A 278 -15.28 17.50 2.47
C ILE A 278 -14.41 18.45 3.29
N GLU A 279 -13.14 18.13 3.51
CA GLU A 279 -12.19 18.94 4.29
C GLU A 279 -11.92 20.29 3.62
N SER A 280 -11.64 20.31 2.31
CA SER A 280 -11.44 21.55 1.55
C SER A 280 -12.69 22.42 1.53
N GLN A 281 -13.88 21.82 1.35
CA GLN A 281 -15.14 22.56 1.39
C GLN A 281 -15.47 23.07 2.80
N LEU A 282 -15.12 22.33 3.86
CA LEU A 282 -15.23 22.79 5.24
C LEU A 282 -14.31 23.99 5.50
N SER A 283 -13.06 23.91 5.05
CA SER A 283 -12.10 25.01 5.14
C SER A 283 -12.61 26.25 4.41
N TYR A 284 -13.07 26.09 3.17
CA TYR A 284 -13.66 27.18 2.39
C TYR A 284 -14.92 27.76 3.04
N ALA A 285 -15.79 26.92 3.61
CA ALA A 285 -16.97 27.40 4.33
C ALA A 285 -16.59 28.20 5.60
N ASN A 286 -15.55 27.79 6.32
CA ASN A 286 -15.03 28.54 7.47
C ASN A 286 -14.51 29.92 7.04
N GLU A 287 -13.72 29.97 5.96
CA GLU A 287 -13.18 31.22 5.43
C GLU A 287 -14.29 32.17 4.95
N GLN A 288 -15.32 31.64 4.28
CA GLN A 288 -16.47 32.42 3.84
C GLN A 288 -17.29 32.97 5.01
N LEU A 289 -17.47 32.20 6.08
CA LEU A 289 -18.16 32.67 7.28
C LEU A 289 -17.36 33.78 7.99
N ALA A 290 -16.04 33.60 8.14
CA ALA A 290 -15.17 34.61 8.73
C ALA A 290 -15.20 35.92 7.94
N ARG A 291 -15.12 35.85 6.59
CA ARG A 291 -15.23 37.04 5.73
C ARG A 291 -16.58 37.75 5.86
N ILE A 292 -17.68 37.01 6.00
CA ILE A 292 -19.01 37.60 6.22
C ILE A 292 -19.06 38.28 7.57
N GLU A 293 -18.49 37.68 8.61
CA GLU A 293 -18.42 38.28 9.96
C GLU A 293 -17.60 39.56 9.96
N ASP A 294 -16.43 39.59 9.31
CA ASP A 294 -15.61 40.80 9.15
C ASP A 294 -16.34 41.90 8.39
N LEU A 295 -17.07 41.54 7.32
CA LEU A 295 -17.88 42.47 6.53
C LEU A 295 -19.07 43.02 7.32
N ASP A 296 -19.75 42.19 8.11
CA ASP A 296 -20.86 42.62 8.96
C ASP A 296 -20.36 43.59 10.04
N LEU A 297 -19.19 43.32 10.65
CA LEU A 297 -18.54 44.20 11.63
C LEU A 297 -18.12 45.55 11.01
N PHE A 298 -17.50 45.52 9.83
CA PHE A 298 -17.05 46.71 9.13
C PHE A 298 -18.21 47.60 8.66
N ASN A 299 -19.33 47.00 8.26
CA ASN A 299 -20.52 47.73 7.84
C ASN A 299 -21.35 48.23 9.03
N SER A 300 -21.32 47.55 10.19
CA SER A 300 -21.97 48.06 11.40
C SER A 300 -21.38 49.39 11.88
N ASP A 301 -20.09 49.63 11.60
CA ASP A 301 -19.39 50.86 11.99
C ASP A 301 -19.62 52.04 11.02
N ARG A 302 -20.01 51.78 9.76
CA ARG A 302 -20.19 52.84 8.74
C ARG A 302 -21.64 53.29 8.52
N ASP A 303 -22.61 52.40 8.72
CA ASP A 303 -24.00 52.61 8.26
C ASP A 303 -24.93 53.13 9.38
N LEU A 304 -24.62 54.30 9.94
CA LEU A 304 -25.53 55.03 10.84
C LEU A 304 -26.66 55.80 10.12
N TYR A 305 -26.62 55.96 8.78
CA TYR A 305 -27.58 56.82 8.04
C TYR A 305 -27.94 56.31 6.60
N SER A 306 -28.53 55.12 6.42
CA SER A 306 -29.20 54.81 5.13
C SER A 306 -30.27 53.70 5.15
N ASP A 307 -31.37 53.91 4.43
CA ASP A 307 -32.49 52.97 4.23
C ASP A 307 -32.11 51.66 3.49
N LYS A 308 -30.92 51.59 2.88
CA LYS A 308 -30.41 50.38 2.21
C LYS A 308 -29.91 49.31 3.20
N LYS A 309 -29.90 49.60 4.51
CA LYS A 309 -29.43 48.72 5.60
C LYS A 309 -30.22 47.42 5.71
N ALA A 310 -31.56 47.48 5.63
CA ALA A 310 -32.41 46.32 5.81
C ALA A 310 -32.23 45.26 4.69
N ALA A 311 -32.17 45.71 3.43
CA ALA A 311 -32.00 44.80 2.29
C ALA A 311 -30.61 44.12 2.28
N LYS A 312 -29.53 44.85 2.61
CA LYS A 312 -28.18 44.28 2.70
C LYS A 312 -28.04 43.29 3.86
N ALA A 313 -28.62 43.61 5.03
CA ALA A 313 -28.63 42.71 6.18
C ALA A 313 -29.41 41.41 5.92
N ILE A 314 -30.55 41.47 5.23
CA ILE A 314 -31.32 40.26 4.88
C ILE A 314 -30.52 39.35 3.92
N VAL A 315 -29.76 39.93 2.99
CA VAL A 315 -28.91 39.17 2.05
C VAL A 315 -27.71 38.54 2.76
N SER A 316 -27.06 39.24 3.70
CA SER A 316 -25.94 38.69 4.48
C SER A 316 -26.39 37.54 5.40
N VAL A 317 -27.52 37.70 6.09
CA VAL A 317 -28.12 36.66 6.94
C VAL A 317 -28.45 35.39 6.13
N ARG A 318 -29.16 35.53 4.99
CA ARG A 318 -29.48 34.38 4.13
C ARG A 318 -28.24 33.67 3.59
N LYS A 319 -27.19 34.42 3.25
CA LYS A 319 -25.91 33.85 2.79
C LYS A 319 -25.22 33.11 3.93
N LYS A 320 -25.19 33.67 5.15
CA LYS A 320 -24.64 33.06 6.36
C LYS A 320 -25.37 31.76 6.71
N ASP A 321 -26.70 31.77 6.69
CA ASP A 321 -27.54 30.59 6.95
C ASP A 321 -27.30 29.46 5.94
N ARG A 322 -27.17 29.80 4.65
CA ARG A 322 -26.88 28.80 3.62
C ARG A 322 -25.49 28.17 3.81
N ILE A 323 -24.48 28.97 4.13
CA ILE A 323 -23.12 28.47 4.35
C ILE A 323 -23.05 27.67 5.65
N SER A 324 -23.71 28.10 6.72
CA SER A 324 -23.76 27.38 8.00
C SER A 324 -24.49 26.04 7.88
N ALA A 325 -25.63 26.00 7.16
CA ALA A 325 -26.35 24.76 6.87
C ALA A 325 -25.47 23.80 6.06
N ARG A 326 -24.76 24.29 5.04
CA ARG A 326 -23.81 23.48 4.26
C ARG A 326 -22.65 22.97 5.13
N LYS A 327 -22.06 23.82 5.98
CA LYS A 327 -21.00 23.44 6.93
C LYS A 327 -21.48 22.31 7.86
N LYS A 328 -22.68 22.43 8.42
CA LYS A 328 -23.27 21.41 9.29
C LYS A 328 -23.49 20.08 8.55
N ALA A 329 -23.98 20.13 7.31
CA ALA A 329 -24.14 18.93 6.49
C ALA A 329 -22.79 18.25 6.21
N MET A 330 -21.76 19.03 5.84
CA MET A 330 -20.40 18.51 5.59
C MET A 330 -19.73 17.95 6.85
N GLN A 331 -19.99 18.54 8.03
CA GLN A 331 -19.49 17.99 9.30
C GLN A 331 -20.12 16.63 9.61
N LYS A 332 -21.43 16.49 9.39
CA LYS A 332 -22.12 15.21 9.55
C LYS A 332 -21.58 14.16 8.57
N GLU A 333 -21.37 14.57 7.32
CA GLU A 333 -20.77 13.73 6.27
C GLU A 333 -19.36 13.25 6.67
N MET A 334 -18.52 14.14 7.22
CA MET A 334 -17.19 13.81 7.74
C MET A 334 -17.24 12.82 8.91
N GLU A 335 -18.22 12.95 9.80
CA GLU A 335 -18.43 12.04 10.92
C GLU A 335 -18.83 10.64 10.45
N GLU A 336 -19.74 10.55 9.47
CA GLU A 336 -20.15 9.29 8.84
C GLU A 336 -18.99 8.61 8.10
N TYR A 337 -18.14 9.39 7.42
CA TYR A 337 -16.92 8.90 6.79
C TYR A 337 -15.95 8.32 7.82
N ARG A 338 -15.63 9.06 8.88
CA ARG A 338 -14.74 8.59 9.95
C ARG A 338 -15.25 7.32 10.62
N LYS A 339 -16.56 7.25 10.87
CA LYS A 339 -17.19 6.04 11.42
C LYS A 339 -16.98 4.83 10.50
N SER A 340 -17.09 5.02 9.19
CA SER A 340 -16.90 3.96 8.21
C SER A 340 -15.44 3.49 8.14
N ILE A 341 -14.47 4.40 8.34
CA ILE A 341 -13.05 4.04 8.48
C ILE A 341 -12.80 3.24 9.77
N GLU A 342 -13.37 3.66 10.90
CA GLU A 342 -13.22 2.93 12.17
C GLU A 342 -13.87 1.53 12.12
N GLU A 343 -15.04 1.40 11.50
CA GLU A 343 -15.66 0.10 11.25
C GLU A 343 -14.79 -0.80 10.36
N TYR A 344 -14.11 -0.21 9.37
CA TYR A 344 -13.17 -0.93 8.52
C TYR A 344 -11.93 -1.40 9.29
N LYS A 345 -11.31 -0.51 10.10
CA LYS A 345 -10.19 -0.85 10.98
C LYS A 345 -10.55 -1.97 11.95
N LEU A 346 -11.75 -1.93 12.53
CA LEU A 346 -12.26 -2.96 13.44
C LEU A 346 -12.41 -4.33 12.75
N ARG A 347 -12.99 -4.36 11.56
CA ARG A 347 -13.15 -5.60 10.77
C ARG A 347 -11.80 -6.19 10.40
N PHE A 348 -10.88 -5.35 9.93
CA PHE A 348 -9.53 -5.75 9.61
C PHE A 348 -8.84 -6.37 10.83
N SER A 349 -8.86 -5.66 11.97
CA SER A 349 -8.26 -6.11 13.22
C SER A 349 -8.80 -7.46 13.67
N THR A 350 -10.12 -7.63 13.58
CA THR A 350 -10.78 -8.89 13.91
C THR A 350 -10.33 -10.01 12.98
N LEU A 351 -10.25 -9.76 11.67
CA LEU A 351 -9.85 -10.75 10.69
C LEU A 351 -8.39 -11.19 10.87
N ILE A 352 -7.47 -10.24 11.04
CA ILE A 352 -6.05 -10.56 11.30
C ILE A 352 -5.89 -11.26 12.64
N GLY A 353 -6.66 -10.89 13.67
CA GLY A 353 -6.67 -11.62 14.93
C GLY A 353 -7.09 -13.09 14.75
N ASN A 354 -8.14 -13.34 13.96
CA ASN A 354 -8.70 -14.68 13.79
C ASN A 354 -7.88 -15.56 12.85
N TYR A 355 -7.36 -15.01 11.75
CA TYR A 355 -6.70 -15.79 10.70
C TYR A 355 -5.21 -15.51 10.58
N GLY A 356 -4.68 -14.40 11.10
CA GLY A 356 -3.28 -14.01 10.89
C GLY A 356 -2.27 -15.04 11.40
N HIS A 357 -2.65 -15.87 12.36
CA HIS A 357 -1.80 -16.93 12.89
C HIS A 357 -1.52 -18.05 11.86
N THR A 358 -2.34 -18.18 10.81
CA THR A 358 -2.19 -19.21 9.75
C THR A 358 -1.01 -18.95 8.83
N LEU A 359 -0.46 -17.73 8.83
CA LEU A 359 0.78 -17.36 8.14
C LEU A 359 2.00 -17.93 8.90
N ARG A 360 2.12 -19.25 8.98
CA ARG A 360 3.10 -19.98 9.80
C ARG A 360 4.54 -19.69 9.41
N LEU A 361 4.79 -19.33 8.16
CA LEU A 361 6.15 -19.06 7.66
C LEU A 361 6.58 -17.61 7.86
N VAL A 362 5.65 -16.72 8.23
CA VAL A 362 6.00 -15.36 8.67
C VAL A 362 6.57 -15.43 10.09
N ASN A 363 7.73 -14.84 10.30
CA ASN A 363 8.43 -14.90 11.59
C ASN A 363 7.78 -13.99 12.63
N ASP A 364 7.93 -14.32 13.92
CA ASP A 364 7.36 -13.54 15.03
C ASP A 364 7.84 -12.07 15.08
N THR A 365 9.03 -11.78 14.54
CA THR A 365 9.59 -10.43 14.45
C THR A 365 9.10 -9.64 13.25
N GLU A 366 8.43 -10.30 12.32
CA GLU A 366 7.91 -9.70 11.09
C GLU A 366 6.47 -9.21 11.28
N TRP A 367 6.09 -8.32 10.39
CA TRP A 367 4.78 -7.69 10.29
C TRP A 367 3.84 -8.48 9.39
N ILE A 368 2.57 -8.43 9.74
CA ILE A 368 1.46 -8.62 8.83
C ILE A 368 0.89 -7.23 8.58
N GLY A 369 1.07 -6.75 7.35
CA GLY A 369 0.66 -5.42 6.91
C GLY A 369 -0.47 -5.49 5.88
N VAL A 370 -1.36 -4.51 5.91
CA VAL A 370 -2.36 -4.28 4.87
C VAL A 370 -2.33 -2.83 4.45
N LEU A 371 -2.15 -2.63 3.15
CA LEU A 371 -2.22 -1.35 2.47
C LEU A 371 -3.54 -1.28 1.74
N THR A 372 -4.39 -0.33 2.10
CA THR A 372 -5.66 -0.08 1.43
C THR A 372 -5.62 1.28 0.77
N ASN A 373 -5.99 1.35 -0.51
CA ASN A 373 -6.24 2.61 -1.19
C ASN A 373 -7.76 2.78 -1.43
N TRP A 374 -8.21 4.04 -1.49
CA TRP A 374 -9.58 4.36 -1.88
C TRP A 374 -9.56 5.27 -3.10
N GLN A 375 -10.11 4.78 -4.20
CA GLN A 375 -10.33 5.57 -5.42
C GLN A 375 -11.81 5.92 -5.56
N ASN A 376 -12.11 7.16 -5.94
CA ASN A 376 -13.48 7.59 -6.22
C ASN A 376 -13.88 7.17 -7.66
N LEU A 377 -15.10 6.67 -7.82
CA LEU A 377 -15.66 6.34 -9.14
C LEU A 377 -16.02 7.59 -9.97
N ASN A 378 -16.09 8.76 -9.34
CA ASN A 378 -16.38 10.02 -10.05
C ASN A 378 -15.16 10.48 -10.89
N ARG A 379 -15.23 10.18 -12.19
CA ARG A 379 -14.28 10.51 -13.29
C ARG A 379 -13.93 12.01 -13.48
N HIS A 380 -14.19 12.88 -12.52
CA HIS A 380 -13.93 14.32 -12.65
C HIS A 380 -12.90 14.85 -11.65
N ASP A 381 -12.37 14.00 -10.78
CA ASP A 381 -11.37 14.38 -9.78
C ASP A 381 -10.02 13.70 -10.03
N HIS A 382 -9.52 13.83 -11.27
CA HIS A 382 -8.22 13.29 -11.70
C HIS A 382 -7.02 14.06 -11.12
N ASN A 383 -7.25 15.18 -10.43
CA ASN A 383 -6.20 16.10 -9.98
C ASN A 383 -5.96 16.12 -8.46
N SER A 384 -6.72 15.37 -7.65
CA SER A 384 -6.50 15.40 -6.21
C SER A 384 -5.22 14.73 -5.74
N GLY A 385 -4.48 14.00 -6.60
CA GLY A 385 -3.05 13.63 -6.44
C GLY A 385 -2.64 12.93 -5.14
N ARG A 386 -3.58 12.67 -4.24
CA ARG A 386 -3.44 12.20 -2.88
C ARG A 386 -4.39 11.02 -2.75
N ASN A 387 -3.85 9.85 -3.05
CA ASN A 387 -4.53 8.59 -2.76
C ASN A 387 -4.76 8.54 -1.26
N ASN A 388 -6.01 8.51 -0.80
CA ASN A 388 -6.28 8.14 0.59
C ASN A 388 -5.77 6.71 0.76
N ALA A 389 -4.69 6.56 1.51
CA ALA A 389 -4.11 5.25 1.79
C ALA A 389 -4.09 5.01 3.30
N LEU A 390 -4.52 3.83 3.70
CA LEU A 390 -4.45 3.37 5.08
C LEU A 390 -3.52 2.16 5.13
N ILE A 391 -2.44 2.27 5.90
CA ILE A 391 -1.59 1.15 6.26
C ILE A 391 -1.97 0.68 7.67
N MET A 392 -2.30 -0.59 7.78
CA MET A 392 -2.55 -1.26 9.04
C MET A 392 -1.51 -2.35 9.22
N LYS A 393 -0.79 -2.40 10.34
CA LYS A 393 0.23 -3.43 10.55
C LYS A 393 0.28 -3.92 11.99
N VAL A 394 0.62 -5.19 12.14
CA VAL A 394 0.79 -5.83 13.45
C VAL A 394 1.92 -6.85 13.40
N LEU A 395 2.66 -7.01 14.49
CA LEU A 395 3.70 -8.03 14.57
C LEU A 395 3.07 -9.42 14.63
N LYS A 396 3.66 -10.37 13.92
CA LYS A 396 3.23 -11.77 13.95
C LYS A 396 3.25 -12.36 15.36
N ARG A 397 4.21 -11.97 16.21
CA ARG A 397 4.22 -12.41 17.62
C ARG A 397 2.94 -12.03 18.35
N ASP A 398 2.39 -10.85 18.09
CA ASP A 398 1.24 -10.33 18.83
C ASP A 398 -0.04 -11.01 18.35
N VAL A 399 -0.12 -11.30 17.04
CA VAL A 399 -1.18 -12.18 16.48
C VAL A 399 -1.12 -13.57 17.11
N ASN A 400 0.07 -14.16 17.21
CA ASN A 400 0.26 -15.48 17.82
C ASN A 400 -0.12 -15.48 19.30
N ARG A 401 0.27 -14.45 20.05
CA ARG A 401 -0.10 -14.27 21.47
C ARG A 401 -1.60 -14.09 21.67
N TYR A 402 -2.26 -13.34 20.80
CA TYR A 402 -3.71 -13.18 20.82
C TYR A 402 -4.41 -14.52 20.57
N ASN A 403 -4.02 -15.21 19.49
CA ASN A 403 -4.59 -16.51 19.13
C ASN A 403 -4.38 -17.57 20.23
N SER A 404 -3.26 -17.53 20.96
CA SER A 404 -3.00 -18.43 22.09
C SER A 404 -3.62 -17.96 23.42
N GLY A 405 -4.44 -16.89 23.44
CA GLY A 405 -5.06 -16.34 24.64
C GLY A 405 -4.09 -15.65 25.63
N ARG A 406 -2.85 -15.34 25.22
CA ARG A 406 -1.84 -14.68 26.08
C ARG A 406 -2.03 -13.18 26.20
N ILE A 407 -2.80 -12.56 25.32
CA ILE A 407 -3.22 -11.17 25.39
C ILE A 407 -4.71 -11.08 25.08
N SER A 408 -5.39 -10.11 25.69
CA SER A 408 -6.81 -9.84 25.43
C SER A 408 -7.01 -9.27 24.02
N LYS A 409 -8.28 -9.23 23.58
CA LYS A 409 -8.67 -8.57 22.33
C LYS A 409 -8.34 -7.09 22.37
N GLU A 410 -8.60 -6.43 23.50
CA GLU A 410 -8.35 -5.00 23.71
C GLU A 410 -6.86 -4.69 23.65
N ASP A 411 -6.02 -5.55 24.24
CA ASP A 411 -4.58 -5.39 24.19
C ASP A 411 -4.03 -5.67 22.79
N PHE A 412 -4.55 -6.69 22.09
CA PHE A 412 -4.18 -6.98 20.71
C PHE A 412 -4.51 -5.81 19.78
N PHE A 413 -5.70 -5.21 19.89
CA PHE A 413 -6.09 -4.09 19.04
C PHE A 413 -5.20 -2.87 19.25
N LYS A 414 -4.71 -2.63 20.48
CA LYS A 414 -3.72 -1.59 20.78
C LYS A 414 -2.34 -1.86 20.16
N LYS A 415 -2.03 -3.10 19.77
CA LYS A 415 -0.77 -3.45 19.06
C LYS A 415 -0.84 -3.21 17.56
N ILE A 416 -2.03 -3.02 16.99
CA ILE A 416 -2.19 -2.74 15.58
C ILE A 416 -1.86 -1.27 15.34
N GLY A 417 -0.86 -1.01 14.51
CA GLY A 417 -0.49 0.33 14.06
C GLY A 417 -1.33 0.73 12.86
N TYR A 418 -1.76 1.99 12.84
CA TYR A 418 -2.50 2.61 11.75
C TYR A 418 -1.72 3.82 11.23
N THR A 419 -1.61 3.98 9.92
CA THR A 419 -1.00 5.13 9.27
C THR A 419 -1.86 5.54 8.09
N GLU A 420 -2.41 6.75 8.16
CA GLU A 420 -3.23 7.36 7.10
C GLU A 420 -2.34 8.34 6.30
N TYR A 421 -2.49 8.34 4.97
CA TYR A 421 -1.76 9.18 4.02
C TYR A 421 -2.69 10.05 3.18
#